data_AF-M8BH94-F1
#
_entry.id   AF-M8BH94-F1
#
_cell.length_a   1.000
_cell.length_b   1.000
_cell.length_c   1.000
_cell.angle_alpha   90.00
_cell.angle_beta   90.00
_cell.angle_gamma   90.00
#
_symmetry.space_group_name_H-M   'P 1'
#
loop_
_entity.id
_entity.type
_entity.pdbx_description
1 polymer ?
#
loop_
_entity_poly.entity_id
_entity_poly.type
_entity_poly.pdbx_seq_one_letter_code
_entity_poly.pdbx_strand_id
1 'polypeptide(L)'
;MARWRRGGALGGPRSHVGGRGEVKIQVVSSRQRSFGPIHTLPGILWRKGIYRRVEPNFLLICSSDQLLQHRYKTDFFILYEFPLAVRPFYTMPSGQESNPGSYSNSFDAYIRGQEVLSGSQRIHNKSLLIKRIDERGYIKAIFQQFTDTFGCGPPPRGGFGAGLERLVMLYLGVPDIRIASLFPRDPGRLVP
;
A
#
# COMPACT_ATOMS: atom_id res chain seq x y z
N MET A 1 33.83 14.80 16.47
CA MET A 1 34.42 13.69 15.68
C MET A 1 34.70 12.52 16.60
N ALA A 2 33.89 11.47 16.56
CA ALA A 2 34.20 10.22 17.26
C ALA A 2 33.80 9.05 16.37
N ARG A 3 34.82 8.34 15.92
CA ARG A 3 34.82 7.18 15.03
C ARG A 3 34.61 5.94 15.90
N TRP A 4 33.60 5.12 15.63
CA TRP A 4 33.44 3.84 16.33
C TRP A 4 33.55 2.66 15.37
N ARG A 5 34.45 1.73 15.73
CA ARG A 5 34.93 0.59 14.96
C ARG A 5 33.95 -0.59 15.01
N ARG A 6 34.02 -1.43 13.97
CA ARG A 6 33.37 -2.74 13.83
C ARG A 6 33.90 -3.76 14.85
N GLY A 7 33.00 -4.61 15.36
CA GLY A 7 33.31 -5.98 15.79
C GLY A 7 32.71 -6.37 17.15
N GLY A 8 31.82 -7.36 17.17
CA GLY A 8 31.35 -8.01 18.40
C GLY A 8 29.99 -8.68 18.25
N ALA A 9 29.96 -9.90 17.72
CA ALA A 9 28.76 -10.72 17.63
C ALA A 9 28.32 -11.20 19.03
N LEU A 10 27.06 -10.92 19.40
CA LEU A 10 26.37 -11.61 20.49
C LEU A 10 25.06 -12.18 19.92
N GLY A 11 24.97 -13.50 19.93
CA GLY A 11 23.85 -14.26 19.38
C GLY A 11 22.64 -14.21 20.30
N GLY A 12 21.58 -13.54 19.86
CA GLY A 12 20.21 -13.81 20.28
C GLY A 12 19.53 -14.77 19.30
N PRO A 13 18.46 -15.48 19.70
CA PRO A 13 17.83 -16.51 18.88
C PRO A 13 17.33 -15.92 17.57
N ARG A 14 17.98 -16.33 16.46
CA ARG A 14 17.53 -16.02 15.10
C ARG A 14 16.28 -16.84 14.82
N SER A 15 15.10 -16.29 15.11
CA SER A 15 13.87 -16.79 14.51
C SER A 15 13.96 -16.55 13.00
N HIS A 16 14.33 -17.61 12.26
CA HIS A 16 14.23 -17.67 10.81
C HIS A 16 12.74 -17.56 10.42
N VAL A 17 12.24 -16.35 10.21
CA VAL A 17 10.98 -16.14 9.50
C VAL A 17 11.31 -16.08 8.01
N GLY A 18 11.43 -17.27 7.43
CA GLY A 18 11.61 -17.49 6.00
C GLY A 18 10.30 -17.25 5.26
N GLY A 19 10.13 -16.05 4.71
CA GLY A 19 9.16 -15.76 3.66
C GLY A 19 9.79 -14.77 2.71
N ARG A 20 10.24 -15.22 1.54
CA ARG A 20 10.76 -14.32 0.50
C ARG A 20 9.59 -13.44 0.06
N GLY A 21 9.64 -12.15 0.36
CA GLY A 21 8.57 -11.21 0.03
C GLY A 21 8.45 -11.05 -1.49
N GLU A 22 7.49 -11.74 -2.09
CA GLU A 22 7.10 -11.57 -3.49
C GLU A 22 6.06 -10.45 -3.58
N VAL A 23 6.30 -9.47 -4.46
CA VAL A 23 5.30 -8.42 -4.76
C VAL A 23 4.65 -8.80 -6.07
N LYS A 24 3.33 -8.91 -6.07
CA LYS A 24 2.56 -9.22 -7.27
C LYS A 24 2.13 -7.91 -7.94
N ILE A 25 2.42 -7.82 -9.24
CA ILE A 25 2.14 -6.64 -10.04
C ILE A 25 1.22 -7.05 -11.18
N GLN A 26 0.17 -6.26 -11.36
CA GLN A 26 -0.69 -6.36 -12.53
C GLN A 26 -0.43 -5.16 -13.42
N VAL A 27 0.10 -5.43 -14.61
CA VAL A 27 0.34 -4.41 -15.62
C VAL A 27 -0.90 -4.26 -16.48
N VAL A 28 -1.34 -3.01 -16.65
CA VAL A 28 -2.46 -2.68 -17.53
C VAL A 28 -1.89 -1.94 -18.73
N SER A 29 -1.90 -2.60 -19.89
CA SER A 29 -1.42 -2.01 -21.15
C SER A 29 -2.58 -1.39 -21.92
N SER A 30 -2.39 -0.18 -22.45
CA SER A 30 -3.37 0.52 -23.30
C SER A 30 -3.73 -0.24 -24.59
N ARG A 31 -2.93 -1.25 -24.98
CA ARG A 31 -3.19 -2.11 -26.15
C ARG A 31 -4.07 -3.33 -25.85
N GLN A 32 -4.27 -3.68 -24.58
CA GLN A 32 -5.10 -4.83 -24.19
C GLN A 32 -6.45 -4.36 -23.63
N ARG A 33 -7.56 -4.86 -24.20
CA ARG A 33 -8.93 -4.64 -23.71
C ARG A 33 -9.25 -5.43 -22.42
N SER A 34 -8.32 -6.25 -21.96
CA SER A 34 -8.42 -7.08 -20.75
C SER A 34 -7.18 -6.87 -19.88
N PHE A 35 -7.33 -7.11 -18.57
CA PHE A 35 -6.20 -7.08 -17.66
C PHE A 35 -5.11 -8.08 -18.10
N GLY A 36 -3.86 -7.62 -18.14
CA GLY A 36 -2.71 -8.46 -18.48
C GLY A 36 -2.44 -9.54 -17.42
N PRO A 37 -1.59 -10.53 -17.73
CA PRO A 37 -1.22 -11.57 -16.78
C PRO A 37 -0.59 -10.97 -15.52
N ILE A 38 -0.87 -11.62 -14.40
CA ILE A 38 -0.21 -11.31 -13.12
C ILE A 38 1.27 -11.62 -13.24
N HIS A 39 2.10 -10.62 -12.98
CA HIS A 39 3.55 -10.79 -12.90
C HIS A 39 3.97 -10.83 -11.44
N THR A 40 4.45 -11.99 -11.00
CA THR A 40 5.19 -12.10 -9.74
C THR A 40 6.62 -11.65 -10.02
N LEU A 41 7.00 -10.47 -9.52
CA LEU A 41 8.40 -10.09 -9.57
C LEU A 41 9.11 -10.77 -8.40
N PRO A 42 10.08 -11.67 -8.64
CA PRO A 42 10.89 -12.19 -7.55
C PRO A 42 11.55 -11.01 -6.82
N GLY A 43 11.91 -11.21 -5.55
CA GLY A 43 12.47 -10.18 -4.66
C GLY A 43 13.77 -9.48 -5.12
N ILE A 44 14.10 -9.51 -6.41
CA ILE A 44 15.10 -8.67 -7.09
C ILE A 44 14.87 -7.17 -6.84
N LEU A 45 13.62 -6.71 -6.71
CA LEU A 45 13.35 -5.32 -6.30
C LEU A 45 13.83 -5.03 -4.85
N TRP A 46 13.84 -6.03 -3.97
CA TRP A 46 14.46 -5.94 -2.64
C TRP A 46 16.00 -5.99 -2.71
N ARG A 47 16.58 -6.84 -3.57
CA ARG A 47 18.04 -7.03 -3.68
C ARG A 47 18.77 -5.85 -4.36
N LYS A 48 18.12 -5.13 -5.28
CA LYS A 48 18.68 -3.95 -5.94
C LYS A 48 18.52 -2.65 -5.13
N GLY A 49 18.01 -2.72 -3.89
CA GLY A 49 17.82 -1.56 -3.03
C GLY A 49 16.66 -0.64 -3.46
N ILE A 50 15.76 -1.14 -4.31
CA ILE A 50 14.64 -0.38 -4.91
C ILE A 50 13.45 -0.34 -3.93
N TYR A 51 13.25 -1.41 -3.16
CA TYR A 51 12.56 -1.35 -1.87
C TYR A 51 13.60 -1.40 -0.75
N ARG A 52 13.95 -0.27 -0.16
CA ARG A 52 14.65 -0.29 1.14
C ARG A 52 13.60 -0.62 2.20
N ARG A 53 13.88 -1.62 3.04
CA ARG A 53 13.28 -1.72 4.38
C ARG A 53 13.75 -0.48 5.15
N VAL A 54 13.00 0.61 5.05
CA VAL A 54 13.19 1.81 5.87
C VAL A 54 12.29 1.60 7.09
N GLU A 55 12.81 0.93 8.12
CA GLU A 55 12.06 0.56 9.33
C GLU A 55 10.87 -0.41 9.03
N PRO A 56 10.20 -1.01 10.04
CA PRO A 56 9.22 -2.07 9.80
C PRO A 56 8.00 -1.67 8.95
N ASN A 57 7.79 -0.38 8.65
CA ASN A 57 6.48 0.14 8.25
C ASN A 57 6.47 1.13 7.05
N PHE A 58 7.59 1.40 6.36
CA PHE A 58 7.61 2.39 5.27
C PHE A 58 8.07 1.79 3.93
N LEU A 59 7.25 1.91 2.89
CA LEU A 59 7.52 1.44 1.53
C LEU A 59 7.75 2.65 0.60
N LEU A 60 8.98 2.83 0.10
CA LEU A 60 9.31 3.85 -0.90
C LEU A 60 9.25 3.22 -2.30
N ILE A 61 8.36 3.71 -3.17
CA ILE A 61 8.07 3.17 -4.51
C ILE A 61 8.72 4.00 -5.64
N CYS A 62 9.17 5.22 -5.34
CA CYS A 62 9.54 6.24 -6.34
C CYS A 62 10.65 5.80 -7.33
N SER A 63 11.60 4.94 -6.90
CA SER A 63 12.70 4.45 -7.76
C SER A 63 12.34 3.24 -8.63
N SER A 64 11.14 2.66 -8.45
CA SER A 64 10.69 1.47 -9.21
C SER A 64 10.00 1.80 -10.54
N ASP A 65 9.57 3.05 -10.71
CA ASP A 65 8.83 3.50 -11.90
C ASP A 65 9.66 3.40 -13.19
N GLN A 66 10.90 3.89 -13.16
CA GLN A 66 11.81 3.80 -14.31
C GLN A 66 12.06 2.36 -14.75
N LEU A 67 12.06 1.41 -13.80
CA LEU A 67 12.27 -0.01 -14.09
C LEU A 67 11.03 -0.66 -14.71
N LEU A 68 9.84 -0.32 -14.21
CA LEU A 68 8.57 -0.81 -14.76
C LEU A 68 8.30 -0.21 -16.14
N GLN A 69 8.58 1.08 -16.31
CA GLN A 69 8.49 1.74 -17.60
C GLN A 69 9.46 1.14 -18.62
N HIS A 70 10.71 0.88 -18.25
CA HIS A 70 11.68 0.26 -19.16
C HIS A 70 11.29 -1.18 -19.54
N ARG A 71 10.75 -1.97 -18.60
CA ARG A 71 10.43 -3.39 -18.83
C ARG A 71 9.09 -3.61 -19.53
N TYR A 72 8.08 -2.84 -19.16
CA TYR A 72 6.69 -3.06 -19.59
C TYR A 72 6.13 -1.93 -20.46
N LYS A 73 6.86 -0.82 -20.63
CA LYS A 73 6.47 0.35 -21.44
C LYS A 73 5.06 0.83 -21.07
N THR A 74 4.80 0.94 -19.76
CA THR A 74 3.52 1.39 -19.21
C THR A 74 3.73 2.49 -18.17
N ASP A 75 2.97 3.56 -18.33
CA ASP A 75 2.87 4.61 -17.33
C ASP A 75 1.86 4.23 -16.22
N PHE A 76 1.07 3.16 -16.38
CA PHE A 76 0.03 2.74 -15.44
C PHE A 76 0.17 1.28 -15.02
N PHE A 77 0.14 1.03 -13.71
CA PHE A 77 0.18 -0.32 -13.14
C PHE A 77 -0.54 -0.39 -11.80
N ILE A 78 -0.95 -1.59 -11.43
CA ILE A 78 -1.60 -1.88 -10.15
C ILE A 78 -0.69 -2.83 -9.35
N LEU A 79 -0.39 -2.44 -8.13
CA LEU A 79 0.23 -3.31 -7.13
C LEU A 79 -0.87 -3.87 -6.25
N TYR A 80 -0.78 -5.14 -5.89
CA TYR A 80 -1.74 -5.76 -4.99
C TYR A 80 -1.04 -6.71 -4.02
N GLU A 81 -1.76 -7.10 -2.96
CA GLU A 81 -1.20 -7.86 -1.84
C GLU A 81 -0.10 -7.12 -1.09
N PHE A 82 -0.46 -5.98 -0.51
CA PHE A 82 0.46 -5.27 0.38
C PHE A 82 0.54 -5.95 1.74
N PRO A 83 1.67 -5.82 2.46
CA PRO A 83 1.78 -6.29 3.84
C PRO A 83 0.66 -5.71 4.72
N LEU A 84 -0.01 -6.55 5.50
CA LEU A 84 -1.13 -6.14 6.34
C LEU A 84 -0.71 -5.09 7.40
N ALA A 85 0.56 -5.11 7.80
CA ALA A 85 1.14 -4.18 8.78
C ALA A 85 1.14 -2.71 8.31
N VAL A 86 1.23 -2.43 7.00
CA VAL A 86 1.23 -1.05 6.48
C VAL A 86 -0.18 -0.54 6.17
N ARG A 87 -1.19 -1.43 6.16
CA ARG A 87 -2.56 -1.10 5.78
C ARG A 87 -3.46 -0.77 6.97
N PRO A 88 -4.46 0.11 6.82
CA PRO A 88 -5.37 0.45 7.91
C PRO A 88 -6.06 -0.76 8.55
N PHE A 89 -6.51 -0.63 9.80
CA PHE A 89 -7.07 -1.74 10.60
C PHE A 89 -8.26 -2.44 9.91
N TYR A 90 -9.06 -1.70 9.14
CA TYR A 90 -10.24 -2.20 8.41
C TYR A 90 -9.92 -3.02 7.15
N THR A 91 -8.64 -3.25 6.84
CA THR A 91 -8.20 -3.96 5.63
C THR A 91 -8.26 -5.46 5.85
N MET A 92 -8.90 -6.18 4.93
CA MET A 92 -9.01 -7.64 4.98
C MET A 92 -7.65 -8.32 4.74
N PRO A 93 -7.23 -9.29 5.57
CA PRO A 93 -6.08 -10.16 5.27
C PRO A 93 -6.31 -11.04 4.03
N SER A 94 -5.25 -11.40 3.31
CA SER A 94 -5.29 -12.30 2.12
C SER A 94 -5.54 -13.77 2.49
N GLY A 95 -5.52 -14.11 3.79
CA GLY A 95 -5.87 -15.43 4.32
C GLY A 95 -6.81 -15.34 5.50
N GLN A 96 -7.07 -16.48 6.15
CA GLN A 96 -7.97 -16.54 7.31
C GLN A 96 -7.37 -15.94 8.60
N GLU A 97 -6.05 -15.71 8.64
CA GLU A 97 -5.35 -15.25 9.85
C GLU A 97 -4.78 -13.84 9.74
N SER A 98 -4.96 -13.03 10.79
CA SER A 98 -4.38 -11.69 10.97
C SER A 98 -2.97 -11.76 11.54
N ASN A 99 -2.01 -12.35 10.83
CA ASN A 99 -0.63 -12.39 11.29
C ASN A 99 0.15 -11.15 10.82
N PRO A 100 1.10 -10.59 11.60
CA PRO A 100 1.87 -9.39 11.21
C PRO A 100 2.68 -9.55 9.91
N GLY A 101 3.05 -10.79 9.54
CA GLY A 101 3.71 -11.13 8.28
C GLY A 101 2.74 -11.47 7.13
N SER A 102 1.43 -11.38 7.35
CA SER A 102 0.43 -11.70 6.33
C SER A 102 0.29 -10.55 5.32
N TYR A 103 -0.06 -10.93 4.09
CA TYR A 103 -0.51 -9.98 3.07
C TYR A 103 -1.98 -9.64 3.27
N SER A 104 -2.42 -8.59 2.60
CA SER A 104 -3.78 -8.08 2.65
C SER A 104 -4.45 -8.08 1.28
N ASN A 105 -5.77 -8.17 1.26
CA ASN A 105 -6.59 -7.95 0.06
C ASN A 105 -6.70 -6.45 -0.23
N SER A 106 -5.56 -5.82 -0.47
CA SER A 106 -5.42 -4.42 -0.83
C SER A 106 -4.66 -4.26 -2.12
N PHE A 107 -4.88 -3.13 -2.77
CA PHE A 107 -4.23 -2.75 -4.01
C PHE A 107 -4.04 -1.25 -4.07
N ASP A 108 -3.00 -0.82 -4.77
CA ASP A 108 -2.77 0.57 -5.13
C ASP A 108 -2.52 0.67 -6.63
N ALA A 109 -3.02 1.72 -7.26
CA ALA A 109 -2.75 2.02 -8.65
C ALA A 109 -1.79 3.20 -8.76
N TYR A 110 -0.91 3.14 -9.75
CA TYR A 110 0.15 4.11 -9.98
C TYR A 110 0.06 4.66 -11.40
N ILE A 111 0.26 5.97 -11.54
CA ILE A 111 0.50 6.63 -12.83
C ILE A 111 1.85 7.34 -12.75
N ARG A 112 2.77 7.07 -13.69
CA ARG A 112 4.12 7.66 -13.74
C ARG A 112 4.83 7.57 -12.39
N GLY A 113 4.78 6.38 -11.78
CA GLY A 113 5.47 6.10 -10.53
C GLY A 113 4.85 6.65 -9.27
N GLN A 114 3.75 7.39 -9.40
CA GLN A 114 3.07 8.02 -8.28
C GLN A 114 1.73 7.34 -8.04
N GLU A 115 1.44 7.06 -6.77
CA GLU A 115 0.16 6.50 -6.35
C GLU A 115 -0.97 7.47 -6.71
N VAL A 116 -2.04 6.96 -7.35
CA VAL A 116 -3.26 7.71 -7.67
C VAL A 116 -4.48 7.23 -6.91
N LEU A 117 -4.46 5.96 -6.50
CA LEU A 117 -5.61 5.28 -5.93
C LEU A 117 -5.11 4.22 -4.96
N SER A 118 -5.75 4.14 -3.80
CA SER A 118 -5.60 3.03 -2.87
C SER A 118 -6.94 2.40 -2.56
N GLY A 119 -6.98 1.07 -2.58
CA GLY A 119 -8.17 0.27 -2.37
C GLY A 119 -7.92 -0.97 -1.53
N SER A 120 -8.99 -1.47 -0.91
CA SER A 120 -8.97 -2.77 -0.27
C SER A 120 -10.35 -3.35 -0.06
N GLN A 121 -10.38 -4.67 0.07
CA GLN A 121 -11.49 -5.36 0.68
C GLN A 121 -11.57 -5.00 2.17
N ARG A 122 -12.78 -4.68 2.63
CA ARG A 122 -13.05 -4.32 4.01
C ARG A 122 -13.37 -5.56 4.84
N ILE A 123 -12.94 -5.57 6.09
CA ILE A 123 -13.33 -6.60 7.06
C ILE A 123 -14.82 -6.49 7.30
N HIS A 124 -15.56 -7.58 7.06
CA HIS A 124 -17.01 -7.66 7.32
C HIS A 124 -17.35 -8.46 8.59
N ASN A 125 -16.39 -9.19 9.16
CA ASN A 125 -16.54 -9.95 10.40
C ASN A 125 -16.23 -9.06 11.62
N LYS A 126 -17.19 -8.91 12.55
CA LYS A 126 -17.05 -8.06 13.75
C LYS A 126 -15.88 -8.49 14.64
N SER A 127 -15.73 -9.78 14.90
CA SER A 127 -14.68 -10.31 15.79
C SER A 127 -13.28 -10.03 15.23
N LEU A 128 -13.09 -10.23 13.93
CA LEU A 128 -11.82 -9.92 13.26
C LEU A 128 -11.53 -8.40 13.29
N LEU A 129 -12.55 -7.56 13.07
CA LEU A 129 -12.39 -6.10 13.12
C LEU A 129 -11.96 -5.62 14.51
N ILE A 130 -12.60 -6.13 15.57
CA ILE A 130 -12.23 -5.80 16.97
C ILE A 130 -10.80 -6.25 17.27
N LYS A 131 -10.41 -7.45 16.84
CA LYS A 131 -9.04 -7.94 16.99
C LYS A 131 -8.03 -7.01 16.32
N ARG A 132 -8.32 -6.52 15.12
CA ARG A 132 -7.44 -5.59 14.37
C ARG A 132 -7.33 -4.21 15.01
N ILE A 133 -8.41 -3.72 15.63
CA ILE A 133 -8.40 -2.48 16.41
C ILE A 133 -7.47 -2.64 17.63
N ASP A 134 -7.55 -3.79 18.30
CA ASP A 134 -6.72 -4.15 19.45
C ASP A 134 -5.23 -4.28 19.09
N GLU A 135 -4.91 -5.01 18.02
CA GLU A 135 -3.54 -5.17 17.49
C GLU A 135 -2.88 -3.82 17.14
N ARG A 136 -3.68 -2.80 16.79
CA ARG A 136 -3.19 -1.45 16.46
C ARG A 136 -3.08 -0.53 17.67
N GLY A 137 -3.52 -0.96 18.85
CA GLY A 137 -3.52 -0.15 20.07
C GLY A 137 -4.56 0.96 20.08
N TYR A 138 -5.63 0.85 19.29
CA TYR A 138 -6.70 1.86 19.26
C TYR A 138 -7.70 1.66 20.42
N ILE A 139 -8.27 2.77 20.91
CA ILE A 139 -9.29 2.76 21.97
C ILE A 139 -10.61 2.24 21.38
N LYS A 140 -11.03 1.03 21.78
CA LYS A 140 -12.24 0.34 21.28
C LYS A 140 -13.50 1.20 21.39
N ALA A 141 -13.65 1.97 22.47
CA ALA A 141 -14.81 2.82 22.71
C ALA A 141 -15.08 3.84 21.59
N ILE A 142 -14.03 4.35 20.92
CA ILE A 142 -14.15 5.31 19.80
C ILE A 142 -14.83 4.64 18.60
N PHE A 143 -14.59 3.35 18.41
CA PHE A 143 -15.09 2.59 17.27
C PHE A 143 -16.38 1.83 17.56
N GLN A 144 -16.94 1.94 18.77
CA GLN A 144 -18.09 1.15 19.20
C GLN A 144 -19.27 1.28 18.22
N GLN A 145 -19.71 2.51 17.95
CA GLN A 145 -20.78 2.82 16.99
C GLN A 145 -20.50 2.23 15.60
N PHE A 146 -19.24 2.30 15.14
CA PHE A 146 -18.84 1.71 13.86
C PHE A 146 -18.91 0.18 13.89
N THR A 147 -18.34 -0.46 14.91
CA THR A 147 -18.29 -1.93 15.03
C THR A 147 -19.67 -2.56 15.26
N ASP A 148 -20.62 -1.82 15.83
CA ASP A 148 -21.99 -2.31 16.06
C ASP A 148 -22.79 -2.47 14.78
N THR A 149 -22.49 -1.67 13.74
CA THR A 149 -23.09 -1.83 12.40
C THR A 149 -22.75 -3.20 11.76
N PHE A 150 -21.70 -3.88 12.24
CA PHE A 150 -21.31 -5.21 11.73
C PHE A 150 -22.08 -6.36 12.40
N GLY A 151 -22.94 -6.08 13.39
CA GLY A 151 -23.77 -7.08 14.06
C GLY A 151 -24.76 -7.77 13.12
N CYS A 152 -25.24 -7.07 12.08
CA CYS A 152 -26.12 -7.62 11.06
C CYS A 152 -25.41 -8.45 9.98
N GLY A 153 -24.08 -8.64 10.09
CA GLY A 153 -23.29 -9.42 9.12
C GLY A 153 -23.30 -8.81 7.72
N PRO A 154 -22.72 -7.62 7.51
CA PRO A 154 -22.71 -6.99 6.20
C PRO A 154 -22.01 -7.88 5.16
N PRO A 155 -22.43 -7.83 3.88
CA PRO A 155 -21.80 -8.63 2.84
C PRO A 155 -20.33 -8.21 2.62
N PRO A 156 -19.50 -9.11 2.06
CA PRO A 156 -18.14 -8.78 1.65
C PRO A 156 -18.15 -7.60 0.68
N ARG A 157 -17.41 -6.54 1.02
CA ARG A 157 -17.34 -5.29 0.25
C ARG A 157 -15.91 -4.81 0.16
N GLY A 158 -15.61 -4.09 -0.92
CA GLY A 158 -14.36 -3.39 -1.13
C GLY A 158 -14.64 -1.99 -1.63
N GLY A 159 -13.61 -1.16 -1.61
CA GLY A 159 -13.68 0.17 -2.18
C GLY A 159 -12.30 0.76 -2.34
N PHE A 160 -12.24 1.89 -3.02
CA PHE A 160 -11.03 2.65 -3.22
C PHE A 160 -11.33 4.14 -3.12
N GLY A 161 -10.29 4.91 -2.83
CA GLY A 161 -10.31 6.36 -2.96
C GLY A 161 -9.37 6.78 -4.07
N ALA A 162 -9.78 7.76 -4.87
CA ALA A 162 -8.93 8.39 -5.88
C ALA A 162 -9.06 9.92 -5.75
N GLY A 163 -7.93 10.62 -5.77
CA GLY A 163 -7.92 12.07 -5.82
C GLY A 163 -8.07 12.55 -7.25
N LEU A 164 -9.14 13.31 -7.55
CA LEU A 164 -9.43 13.77 -8.90
C LEU A 164 -8.31 14.68 -9.45
N GLU A 165 -7.88 15.66 -8.65
CA GLU A 165 -6.82 16.60 -9.01
C GLU A 165 -5.50 15.86 -9.26
N ARG A 166 -5.22 14.82 -8.46
CA ARG A 166 -4.02 14.00 -8.62
C ARG A 166 -4.08 13.12 -9.86
N LEU A 167 -5.24 12.57 -10.17
CA LEU A 167 -5.47 11.80 -11.40
C LEU A 167 -5.25 12.69 -12.63
N VAL A 168 -5.86 13.88 -12.66
CA VAL A 168 -5.69 14.86 -13.74
C VAL A 168 -4.22 15.29 -13.85
N MET A 169 -3.58 15.58 -12.72
CA MET A 169 -2.18 16.02 -12.68
C MET A 169 -1.26 15.00 -13.35
N LEU A 170 -1.37 13.72 -12.98
CA LEU A 170 -0.50 12.67 -13.47
C LEU A 170 -0.85 12.22 -14.89
N TYR A 171 -2.13 12.28 -15.25
CA TYR A 171 -2.58 11.99 -16.61
C TYR A 171 -2.02 13.01 -17.61
N LEU A 172 -2.17 14.32 -17.31
CA LEU A 172 -1.67 15.41 -18.14
C LEU A 172 -0.17 15.66 -17.98
N GLY A 173 0.46 15.12 -16.94
CA GLY A 173 1.88 15.32 -16.66
C GLY A 173 2.23 16.75 -16.23
N VAL A 174 1.30 17.46 -15.59
CA VAL A 174 1.56 18.81 -15.07
C VAL A 174 2.42 18.74 -13.81
N PRO A 175 3.30 19.73 -13.57
CA PRO A 175 4.30 19.66 -12.50
C PRO A 175 3.73 19.86 -11.09
N ASP A 176 2.51 20.39 -10.97
CA ASP A 176 1.93 20.79 -9.68
C ASP A 176 0.42 20.49 -9.62
N ILE A 177 -0.03 19.93 -8.50
CA ILE A 177 -1.43 19.57 -8.26
C ILE A 177 -2.35 20.79 -8.25
N ARG A 178 -1.83 21.97 -7.92
CA ARG A 178 -2.58 23.23 -7.88
C ARG A 178 -3.08 23.65 -9.25
N ILE A 179 -2.42 23.21 -10.32
CA ILE A 179 -2.83 23.46 -11.71
C ILE A 179 -4.10 22.65 -12.05
N ALA A 180 -4.28 21.50 -11.41
CA ALA A 180 -5.44 20.63 -11.61
C ALA A 180 -6.65 21.01 -10.72
N SER A 181 -6.54 22.05 -9.90
CA SER A 181 -7.61 22.54 -9.03
C SER A 181 -8.01 23.95 -9.44
N LEU A 182 -9.32 24.20 -9.56
CA LEU A 182 -9.82 25.53 -9.94
C LEU A 182 -9.53 26.59 -8.87
N PHE A 183 -9.68 26.22 -7.59
CA PHE A 183 -9.37 27.08 -6.44
C PHE A 183 -8.52 26.28 -5.45
N PRO A 184 -7.20 26.15 -5.70
CA PRO A 184 -6.34 25.30 -4.89
C PRO A 184 -6.32 25.79 -3.44
N ARG A 185 -6.43 24.84 -2.51
CA ARG A 185 -6.31 25.07 -1.08
C ARG A 185 -5.04 24.42 -0.57
N ASP A 186 -4.21 25.23 0.04
CA ASP A 186 -3.02 24.79 0.76
C ASP A 186 -2.99 25.47 2.15
N PRO A 187 -2.15 25.02 3.09
CA PRO A 187 -2.09 25.62 4.42
C PRO A 187 -1.83 27.14 4.43
N GLY A 188 -1.29 27.71 3.34
CA GLY A 188 -1.03 29.14 3.18
C GLY A 188 -2.07 29.90 2.33
N ARG A 189 -2.98 29.21 1.64
CA ARG A 189 -3.95 29.80 0.72
C ARG A 189 -5.37 29.38 1.07
N LEU A 190 -6.11 30.33 1.65
CA LEU A 190 -7.52 30.20 2.01
C LEU A 190 -8.45 31.14 1.23
N VAL A 191 -7.91 31.94 0.32
CA VAL A 191 -8.68 32.84 -0.55
C VAL A 191 -8.39 32.52 -2.01
N PRO A 192 -9.38 32.69 -2.90
CA PRO A 192 -9.16 32.62 -4.35
C PRO A 192 -8.03 33.55 -4.81
#